data_AF-T0ZPL4-F1
#
_entry.id   AF-T0ZPL4-F1
#
_cell.length_a   1.000
_cell.length_b   1.000
_cell.length_c   1.000
_cell.angle_alpha   90.00
_cell.angle_beta   90.00
_cell.angle_gamma   90.00
#
_symmetry.space_group_name_H-M   'P 1'
#
loop_
_entity.id
_entity.type
_entity.pdbx_description
1 polymer ?
#
loop_
_entity_poly.entity_id
_entity_poly.type
_entity_poly.pdbx_seq_one_letter_code
_entity_poly.pdbx_strand_id
1 'polypeptide(L)'
;MLGAYERSLDWVFEHQRTLMVIFALSVVVTVYLYIVIPKSLLPEQDTGLITGVVQADPSIAFPSMERRMQAVMAAVRHDPEVAGVAGFVGIGDTNPTLNQGQLSIVLTPSAERSDWPASSRACSAAPPMCQASSCSSSRCRT
;
A
#
# COMPACT_ATOMS: atom_id res chain seq x y z
N MET A 1 12.93 -45.45 -13.48
CA MET A 1 11.89 -44.51 -13.05
C MET A 1 10.60 -45.22 -12.63
N LEU A 2 10.08 -46.21 -13.36
CA LEU A 2 8.87 -46.95 -12.95
C LEU A 2 8.97 -47.61 -11.56
N GLY A 3 10.07 -48.32 -11.27
CA GLY A 3 10.22 -49.00 -9.98
C GLY A 3 10.35 -48.08 -8.75
N ALA A 4 10.56 -46.77 -8.93
CA ALA A 4 10.50 -45.82 -7.81
C ALA A 4 9.05 -45.40 -7.51
N TYR A 5 8.24 -45.23 -8.56
CA TYR A 5 6.82 -44.94 -8.43
C TYR A 5 6.06 -46.12 -7.81
N GLU A 6 6.31 -47.35 -8.29
CA GLU A 6 5.71 -48.57 -7.72
C GLU A 6 6.01 -48.72 -6.23
N ARG A 7 7.28 -48.55 -5.82
CA ARG A 7 7.64 -48.60 -4.39
C ARG A 7 6.98 -47.50 -3.56
N SER A 8 6.84 -46.29 -4.12
CA SER A 8 6.15 -45.21 -3.40
C SER A 8 4.66 -45.49 -3.25
N LEU A 9 4.04 -46.16 -4.22
CA LEU A 9 2.63 -46.53 -4.20
C LEU A 9 2.36 -47.65 -3.19
N ASP A 10 3.19 -48.70 -3.20
CA ASP A 10 3.10 -49.79 -2.23
C ASP A 10 3.27 -49.27 -0.81
N TRP A 11 4.24 -48.37 -0.60
CA TRP A 11 4.47 -47.73 0.69
C TRP A 11 3.26 -46.92 1.18
N VAL A 12 2.59 -46.21 0.28
CA VAL A 12 1.38 -45.42 0.58
C VAL A 12 0.22 -46.33 0.99
N PHE A 13 0.02 -47.45 0.28
CA PHE A 13 -1.04 -48.41 0.62
C PHE A 13 -0.78 -49.10 1.96
N GLU A 14 0.48 -49.37 2.29
CA GLU A 14 0.85 -50.02 3.56
C GLU A 14 0.76 -49.07 4.76
N HIS A 15 0.91 -47.75 4.55
CA HIS A 15 0.91 -46.72 5.59
C HIS A 15 -0.33 -45.80 5.58
N GLN A 16 -1.49 -46.33 5.20
CA GLN A 16 -2.73 -45.55 5.04
C GLN A 16 -3.10 -44.69 6.26
N ARG A 17 -2.90 -45.19 7.49
CA ARG A 17 -3.15 -44.40 8.72
C ARG A 17 -2.17 -43.23 8.87
N THR A 18 -0.89 -43.44 8.55
CA THR A 18 0.14 -42.39 8.60
C THR A 18 -0.17 -41.29 7.59
N LEU A 19 -0.61 -41.66 6.38
CA LEU A 19 -1.04 -40.68 5.37
C LEU A 19 -2.28 -39.90 5.78
N MET A 20 -3.27 -40.53 6.43
CA MET A 20 -4.43 -39.82 6.99
C MET A 20 -4.01 -38.79 8.05
N VAL A 21 -3.04 -39.10 8.90
CA VAL A 21 -2.50 -38.14 9.89
C VAL A 21 -1.78 -36.99 9.19
N ILE A 22 -0.95 -37.28 8.19
CA ILE A 22 -0.23 -36.25 7.41
C ILE A 22 -1.22 -35.33 6.69
N PHE A 23 -2.27 -35.89 6.09
CA PHE A 23 -3.34 -35.12 5.45
C PHE A 23 -4.08 -34.24 6.46
N ALA A 24 -4.48 -34.78 7.61
CA ALA A 24 -5.13 -34.00 8.65
C ALA A 24 -4.22 -32.85 9.14
N LEU A 25 -2.92 -33.12 9.31
CA LEU A 25 -1.93 -32.13 9.71
C LEU A 25 -1.76 -31.03 8.65
N SER A 26 -1.73 -31.37 7.36
CA SER A 26 -1.61 -30.37 6.29
C SER A 26 -2.84 -29.45 6.22
N VAL A 27 -4.04 -30.01 6.44
CA VAL A 27 -5.28 -29.22 6.55
C VAL A 27 -5.22 -28.27 7.75
N VAL A 28 -4.83 -28.76 8.93
CA VAL A 28 -4.70 -27.94 10.14
C VAL A 28 -3.68 -26.81 9.94
N VAL A 29 -2.52 -27.10 9.35
CA VAL A 29 -1.50 -26.08 9.05
C VAL A 29 -2.05 -25.03 8.08
N THR A 30 -2.78 -25.45 7.05
CA THR A 30 -3.39 -24.53 6.09
C THR A 30 -4.41 -23.61 6.75
N VAL A 31 -5.28 -24.17 7.61
CA VAL A 31 -6.27 -23.39 8.37
C VAL A 31 -5.59 -22.42 9.33
N TYR A 32 -4.55 -22.87 10.03
CA TYR A 32 -3.76 -22.02 10.91
C TYR A 32 -3.14 -20.83 10.15
N LEU A 33 -2.49 -21.09 9.02
CA LEU A 33 -1.91 -20.04 8.18
C LEU A 33 -2.97 -19.05 7.68
N TYR A 34 -4.14 -19.57 7.29
CA TYR A 34 -5.26 -18.75 6.83
C TYR A 34 -5.79 -17.78 7.89
N ILE A 35 -5.73 -18.17 9.17
CA ILE A 35 -6.13 -17.31 10.31
C ILE A 35 -5.04 -16.27 10.61
N VAL A 36 -3.77 -16.69 10.56
CA VAL A 36 -2.63 -15.82 10.91
C VAL A 36 -2.34 -14.77 9.84
N ILE A 37 -2.52 -15.10 8.55
CA ILE A 37 -2.22 -14.16 7.47
C ILE A 37 -3.25 -13.01 7.50
N PRO A 38 -2.82 -11.77 7.81
CA PRO A 38 -3.73 -10.64 7.80
C PRO A 38 -4.18 -10.41 6.36
N LYS A 39 -5.48 -10.53 6.10
CA LYS A 39 -6.02 -10.22 4.79
C LYS A 39 -6.01 -8.71 4.59
N SER A 40 -5.28 -8.24 3.59
CA SER A 40 -5.47 -6.91 3.04
C SER A 40 -6.32 -7.01 1.78
N LEU A 41 -7.21 -6.04 1.57
CA LEU A 41 -8.06 -6.01 0.39
C LEU A 41 -7.32 -5.46 -0.84
N LEU A 42 -6.25 -4.68 -0.63
CA LEU A 42 -5.45 -4.05 -1.67
C LEU A 42 -4.00 -3.84 -1.16
N PRO A 43 -2.96 -3.94 -2.01
CA PRO A 43 -1.64 -3.45 -1.65
C PRO A 43 -1.68 -1.93 -1.54
N GLU A 44 -1.08 -1.36 -0.50
CA GLU A 44 -0.90 0.10 -0.43
C GLU A 44 -0.08 0.52 -1.65
N GLN A 45 -0.66 1.38 -2.49
CA GLN A 45 0.01 1.96 -3.65
C GLN A 45 0.33 3.42 -3.31
N ASP A 46 1.57 3.83 -3.51
CA ASP A 46 1.92 5.25 -3.50
C ASP A 46 1.37 5.87 -4.78
N THR A 47 0.31 6.67 -4.64
CA THR A 47 -0.33 7.40 -5.75
C THR A 47 0.23 8.80 -5.92
N GLY A 48 1.21 9.22 -5.09
CA GLY A 48 1.71 10.59 -5.05
C GLY A 48 0.68 11.62 -4.58
N LEU A 49 -0.44 11.16 -4.01
CA LEU A 49 -1.53 11.99 -3.52
C LEU A 49 -1.85 11.62 -2.07
N ILE A 50 -1.71 12.58 -1.16
CA ILE A 50 -2.14 12.45 0.24
C ILE A 50 -3.43 13.25 0.42
N THR A 51 -4.49 12.59 0.85
CA THR A 51 -5.75 13.24 1.24
C THR A 51 -5.81 13.35 2.76
N GLY A 52 -5.95 14.57 3.27
CA GLY A 52 -6.12 14.89 4.68
C GLY A 52 -7.48 15.55 4.94
N VAL A 53 -7.96 15.42 6.18
CA VAL A 53 -9.14 16.15 6.65
C VAL A 53 -8.70 17.05 7.80
N VAL A 54 -9.03 18.34 7.71
CA VAL A 54 -8.77 19.32 8.76
C VAL A 54 -10.07 19.53 9.52
N GLN A 55 -10.06 19.19 10.80
CA GLN A 55 -11.20 19.36 11.70
C GLN A 55 -10.94 20.52 12.67
N ALA A 56 -11.92 21.41 12.79
CA ALA A 56 -11.91 22.53 13.74
C ALA A 56 -13.11 22.45 14.69
N ASP A 57 -13.19 23.43 15.61
CA ASP A 57 -14.29 23.54 16.56
C ASP A 57 -15.67 23.53 15.87
N PRO A 58 -16.66 22.79 16.42
CA PRO A 58 -18.01 22.70 15.83
C PRO A 58 -18.73 24.04 15.66
N SER A 59 -18.35 25.06 16.44
CA SER A 59 -18.92 26.41 16.42
C SER A 59 -18.18 27.41 15.52
N ILE A 60 -17.18 26.96 14.74
CA ILE A 60 -16.37 27.84 13.92
C ILE A 60 -17.18 28.44 12.76
N ALA A 61 -17.06 29.76 12.57
CA ALA A 61 -17.61 30.42 11.41
C ALA A 61 -16.76 30.11 10.16
N PHE A 62 -17.41 29.97 8.99
CA PHE A 62 -16.76 29.74 7.70
C PHE A 62 -15.48 30.57 7.43
N PRO A 63 -15.48 31.92 7.58
CA PRO A 63 -14.27 32.72 7.32
C PRO A 63 -13.13 32.44 8.30
N SER A 64 -13.43 31.95 9.50
CA SER A 64 -12.41 31.53 10.46
C SER A 64 -11.84 30.15 10.12
N MET A 65 -12.66 29.25 9.58
CA MET A 65 -12.21 27.96 9.06
C MET A 65 -11.33 28.13 7.83
N GLU A 66 -11.71 29.04 6.92
CA GLU A 66 -10.91 29.37 5.73
C GLU A 66 -9.51 29.86 6.10
N ARG A 67 -9.40 30.80 7.05
CA ARG A 67 -8.10 31.29 7.54
C ARG A 67 -7.24 30.18 8.13
N ARG A 68 -7.84 29.25 8.89
CA ARG A 68 -7.12 28.09 9.45
C ARG A 68 -6.65 27.15 8.36
N MET A 69 -7.50 26.85 7.37
CA MET A 69 -7.13 26.02 6.24
C MET A 69 -6.00 26.66 5.43
N GLN A 70 -6.02 27.97 5.20
CA GLN A 70 -4.92 28.69 4.54
C GLN A 70 -3.61 28.61 5.32
N ALA A 71 -3.66 28.72 6.65
CA ALA A 71 -2.47 28.54 7.49
C ALA A 71 -1.91 27.12 7.40
N VAL A 72 -2.77 26.09 7.39
CA VAL A 72 -2.36 24.69 7.20
C VAL A 72 -1.75 24.48 5.82
N MET A 73 -2.40 24.99 4.76
CA MET A 73 -1.87 24.92 3.39
C MET A 73 -0.50 25.60 3.28
N ALA A 74 -0.30 26.75 3.93
CA ALA A 74 0.99 27.45 3.94
C ALA A 74 2.08 26.64 4.66
N ALA A 75 1.75 26.00 5.77
CA ALA A 75 2.67 25.14 6.50
C ALA A 75 3.08 23.90 5.68
N VAL A 76 2.12 23.23 5.04
CA VAL A 76 2.38 22.03 4.21
C VAL A 76 3.20 22.38 2.96
N ARG A 77 2.99 23.56 2.37
CA ARG A 77 3.80 24.03 1.22
C ARG A 77 5.26 24.31 1.56
N HIS A 78 5.63 24.39 2.84
CA HIS A 78 7.03 24.60 3.23
C HIS A 78 7.88 23.34 3.05
N ASP A 79 7.24 22.17 2.92
CA ASP A 79 7.92 20.90 2.70
C ASP A 79 8.40 20.76 1.23
N PRO A 80 9.70 20.51 0.98
CA PRO A 80 10.24 20.35 -0.37
C PRO A 80 9.68 19.13 -1.13
N GLU A 81 9.05 18.17 -0.45
CA GLU A 81 8.47 16.98 -1.09
C GLU A 81 7.04 17.19 -1.60
N VAL A 82 6.50 18.41 -1.47
CA VAL A 82 5.14 18.78 -1.88
C VAL A 82 5.15 19.58 -3.19
N ALA A 83 4.61 19.00 -4.26
CA ALA A 83 4.46 19.67 -5.56
C ALA A 83 3.28 20.66 -5.58
N GLY A 84 2.24 20.40 -4.80
CA GLY A 84 1.07 21.28 -4.72
C GLY A 84 0.08 20.91 -3.63
N VAL A 85 -0.64 21.91 -3.13
CA VAL A 85 -1.67 21.73 -2.10
C VAL A 85 -2.96 22.42 -2.54
N ALA A 86 -4.04 21.66 -2.63
CA ALA A 86 -5.39 22.14 -2.89
C ALA A 86 -6.30 21.74 -1.73
N GLY A 87 -7.06 22.68 -1.18
CA GLY A 87 -8.00 22.39 -0.09
C GLY A 87 -9.31 23.11 -0.31
N PHE A 88 -10.40 22.49 0.14
CA PHE A 88 -11.73 23.07 0.08
C PHE A 88 -12.40 23.06 1.46
N VAL A 89 -13.07 24.17 1.75
CA VAL A 89 -13.85 24.40 2.98
C VAL A 89 -15.28 24.63 2.54
N GLY A 90 -16.23 23.91 3.12
CA GLY A 90 -17.65 24.03 2.77
C GLY A 90 -18.41 22.74 3.01
N ILE A 91 -19.74 22.83 2.87
CA ILE A 91 -20.65 21.68 2.97
C ILE A 91 -20.82 21.09 1.56
N GLY A 92 -20.52 19.81 1.39
CA GLY A 92 -20.60 19.09 0.12
C GLY A 92 -20.50 17.58 0.33
N ASP A 93 -20.53 16.78 -0.74
CA ASP A 93 -20.59 15.31 -0.65
C ASP A 93 -19.45 14.69 0.17
N THR A 94 -18.30 15.37 0.24
CA THR A 94 -17.10 14.92 0.96
C THR A 94 -16.91 15.58 2.33
N ASN A 95 -17.66 16.66 2.65
CA ASN A 95 -17.59 17.37 3.94
C ASN A 95 -19.01 17.62 4.49
N PRO A 96 -19.47 16.83 5.49
CA PRO A 96 -20.85 16.92 5.98
C PRO A 96 -21.11 18.14 6.88
N THR A 97 -20.08 18.87 7.31
CA THR A 97 -20.17 19.91 8.34
C THR A 97 -19.21 21.05 8.08
N LEU A 98 -19.58 22.28 8.46
CA LEU A 98 -18.81 23.51 8.21
C LEU A 98 -17.46 23.57 8.94
N ASN A 99 -17.29 22.78 10.00
CA ASN A 99 -16.06 22.67 10.78
C ASN A 99 -15.07 21.65 10.24
N GLN A 100 -15.35 21.05 9.07
CA GLN A 100 -14.45 20.13 8.37
C GLN A 100 -14.10 20.69 7.00
N GLY A 101 -12.83 20.56 6.62
CA GLY A 101 -12.36 20.84 5.27
C GLY A 101 -11.46 19.70 4.80
N GLN A 102 -11.48 19.43 3.49
CA GLN A 102 -10.63 18.41 2.89
C GLN A 102 -9.42 19.08 2.25
N LEU A 103 -8.28 18.43 2.38
CA LEU A 103 -7.00 18.84 1.86
C LEU A 103 -6.43 17.73 0.98
N SER A 104 -6.06 18.04 -0.25
CA SER A 104 -5.39 17.15 -1.17
C SER A 104 -3.99 17.69 -1.45
N ILE A 105 -2.99 16.90 -1.08
CA ILE A 105 -1.56 17.23 -1.17
C ILE A 105 -0.98 16.38 -2.29
N VAL A 106 -0.56 17.03 -3.37
CA VAL A 106 0.16 16.41 -4.47
C VAL A 106 1.63 16.45 -4.14
N LEU A 107 2.26 15.29 -4.12
CA LEU A 107 3.67 15.13 -3.79
C LEU A 107 4.53 15.19 -5.05
N THR A 108 5.78 15.61 -4.88
CA THR A 108 6.84 15.52 -5.89
C THR A 108 7.06 14.06 -6.29
N PRO A 109 7.48 13.75 -7.54
CA PRO A 109 7.72 12.37 -7.97
C PRO A 109 8.62 11.61 -6.99
N SER A 110 8.26 10.34 -6.69
CA SER A 110 8.91 9.52 -5.66
C SER A 110 10.43 9.36 -5.86
N ALA A 111 10.92 9.52 -7.09
CA ALA A 111 12.33 9.51 -7.47
C ALA A 111 13.19 10.59 -6.78
N GLU A 112 12.58 11.71 -6.45
CA GLU A 112 13.25 12.91 -5.94
C GLU A 112 13.09 13.09 -4.42
N ARG A 113 12.27 12.24 -3.77
CA ARG A 113 12.05 12.27 -2.32
C ARG A 113 13.24 11.66 -1.56
N SER A 114 13.63 12.32 -0.47
CA SER A 114 14.86 12.03 0.28
C SER A 114 14.81 10.68 1.00
N ASP A 115 13.62 10.32 1.48
CA ASP A 115 13.34 9.07 2.20
C ASP A 115 13.04 7.87 1.28
N TRP A 116 13.03 8.06 -0.05
CA TRP A 116 12.80 6.97 -0.99
C TRP A 116 14.05 6.06 -1.11
N PRO A 117 13.89 4.72 -0.95
CA PRO A 117 15.02 3.81 -0.99
C PRO A 117 15.85 3.98 -2.27
N ALA A 118 17.18 3.95 -2.14
CA ALA A 118 18.07 4.14 -3.29
C ALA A 118 17.83 3.11 -4.41
N SER A 119 17.36 1.90 -4.06
CA SER A 119 17.00 0.84 -5.02
C SER A 119 15.79 1.21 -5.89
N SER A 120 14.84 1.98 -5.37
CA SER A 120 13.63 2.37 -6.08
C SER A 120 13.81 3.69 -6.85
N ARG A 121 14.77 4.56 -6.47
CA ARG A 121 15.22 5.72 -7.28
C ARG A 121 15.87 5.31 -8.59
N ALA A 122 16.64 4.22 -8.58
CA ALA A 122 17.25 3.66 -9.79
C ALA A 122 16.20 3.18 -10.80
N CYS A 123 15.01 2.76 -10.34
CA CYS A 123 13.96 2.23 -11.19
C CYS A 123 13.13 3.34 -11.87
N SER A 124 12.89 4.46 -11.19
CA SER A 124 12.16 5.61 -11.74
C SER A 124 12.92 6.38 -12.83
N ALA A 125 14.24 6.26 -12.88
CA ALA A 125 15.09 6.85 -13.92
C ALA A 125 15.29 5.93 -15.15
N ALA A 126 14.72 4.73 -15.14
CA ALA A 126 14.84 3.78 -16.24
C ALA A 126 13.93 4.19 -17.43
N PRO A 127 14.34 3.96 -18.68
CA PRO A 127 13.50 4.21 -19.86
C PRO A 127 12.19 3.41 -19.78
N PRO A 128 11.10 3.86 -20.45
CA PRO A 128 9.74 3.31 -20.31
C PRO A 128 9.58 1.81 -20.70
N MET A 129 10.67 1.17 -21.13
CA MET A 129 10.76 -0.24 -21.53
C MET A 129 10.99 -1.18 -20.32
N CYS A 130 11.49 -0.68 -19.17
CA CYS A 130 11.71 -1.51 -17.97
C CYS A 130 10.45 -1.47 -17.07
N GLN A 131 9.66 -2.54 -17.10
CA GLN A 131 8.50 -2.71 -16.20
C GLN A 131 8.94 -2.85 -14.73
N ALA A 132 8.11 -2.37 -13.79
CA ALA A 132 8.40 -2.37 -12.35
C ALA A 132 8.78 -3.74 -11.76
N SER A 133 8.34 -4.84 -12.38
CA SER A 133 8.65 -6.22 -11.94
C SER A 133 10.09 -6.66 -12.23
N SER A 134 10.81 -5.98 -13.12
CA SER A 134 12.18 -6.37 -13.53
C SER A 134 13.30 -5.68 -12.74
N CYS A 135 13.01 -4.60 -11.99
CA CYS A 135 14.00 -3.82 -11.23
C CYS A 135 14.63 -4.53 -10.03
N SER A 136 14.01 -5.59 -9.52
CA SER A 136 14.60 -6.43 -8.46
C SER A 136 15.70 -7.36 -9.01
N SER A 137 15.66 -7.65 -10.31
CA SER A 137 16.65 -8.50 -10.97
C SER A 137 17.65 -7.65 -11.73
N SER A 138 18.92 -8.06 -11.73
CA SER A 138 20.05 -7.45 -12.45
C SER A 138 19.93 -7.43 -13.99
N ARG A 139 18.71 -7.41 -14.55
CA ARG A 139 18.36 -7.60 -15.96
C ARG A 139 17.98 -6.32 -16.72
N CYS A 140 18.14 -5.11 -16.16
CA CYS A 140 18.14 -3.87 -16.95
C CYS A 140 19.59 -3.42 -17.23
N ARG A 141 20.39 -4.27 -17.90
CA ARG A 141 21.73 -3.90 -18.38
C ARG A 141 21.74 -3.93 -19.91
N THR A 142 21.78 -2.71 -20.47
CA THR A 142 21.98 -2.28 -21.88
C THR A 142 21.09 -2.87 -22.96
#